data_AF-A0A2E8BA62-F1
#
_entry.id   AF-A0A2E8BA62-F1
#
_cell.length_a   1.000
_cell.length_b   1.000
_cell.length_c   1.000
_cell.angle_alpha   90.00
_cell.angle_beta   90.00
_cell.angle_gamma   90.00
#
_symmetry.space_group_name_H-M   'P 1'
#
loop_
_entity.id
_entity.type
_entity.pdbx_description
1 polymer ?
#
loop_
_entity_poly.entity_id
_entity_poly.type
_entity_poly.pdbx_seq_one_letter_code
_entity_poly.pdbx_strand_id
1 'polypeptide(L)'
;GNVQRNWSTLLPLVRPFAGRTTQRILAFPEYLTTSFSRMLRKHRTNRSPMMPCAVEYLTAPANVIPIGRSVGLHGRKLSRLTSIRKGFPVYVWPVSPSIERAVLNAGLSALTDDSNPEMTWLPGGGPRWTQPATLPLDAEQSKQLERATKENHRNVLDVLKNEAIPWMECDVSRKRELLSFWRNKWQWSQTVDDLLSFEENNGSMPWELVRMVGHRGAGKSKRPVL
;
A
#
# COMPACT_ATOMS: atom_id res chain seq x y z
N GLY A 1 19.39 13.20 -16.25
CA GLY A 1 19.95 14.12 -15.25
C GLY A 1 19.71 13.54 -13.87
N ASN A 2 20.78 13.21 -13.14
CA ASN A 2 20.72 12.76 -11.75
C ASN A 2 20.30 13.94 -10.87
N VAL A 3 19.00 14.14 -10.69
CA VAL A 3 18.49 15.04 -9.65
C VAL A 3 18.25 14.18 -8.42
N GLN A 4 19.15 14.26 -7.44
CA GLN A 4 18.93 13.64 -6.14
C GLN A 4 17.87 14.46 -5.40
N ARG A 5 16.73 13.84 -5.10
CA ARG A 5 15.61 14.49 -4.40
C ARG A 5 15.31 13.71 -3.14
N ASN A 6 15.27 14.40 -2.01
CA ASN A 6 14.89 13.82 -0.71
C ASN A 6 13.37 13.60 -0.59
N TRP A 7 12.64 13.60 -1.71
CA TRP A 7 11.18 13.48 -1.75
C TRP A 7 10.75 12.71 -3.00
N SER A 8 9.61 12.04 -2.90
CA SER A 8 9.03 11.26 -4.00
C SER A 8 8.08 12.13 -4.83
N THR A 9 8.35 12.27 -6.12
CA THR A 9 7.51 13.06 -7.03
C THR A 9 6.26 12.31 -7.48
N LEU A 10 5.11 12.98 -7.51
CA LEU A 10 3.89 12.45 -8.12
C LEU A 10 4.02 12.44 -9.65
N LEU A 11 3.70 11.31 -10.28
CA LEU A 11 3.70 11.15 -11.73
C LEU A 11 2.36 10.56 -12.18
N PRO A 12 1.79 11.02 -13.31
CA PRO A 12 2.24 12.15 -14.14
C PRO A 12 2.14 13.50 -13.41
N LEU A 13 2.90 14.51 -13.85
CA LEU A 13 2.89 15.84 -13.26
C LEU A 13 1.58 16.55 -13.59
N VAL A 14 0.73 16.72 -12.58
CA VAL A 14 -0.49 17.54 -12.69
C VAL A 14 -0.13 19.00 -12.48
N ARG A 15 -0.55 19.88 -13.40
CA ARG A 15 -0.32 21.32 -13.29
C ARG A 15 -1.20 21.91 -12.16
N PRO A 16 -0.69 22.88 -11.38
CA PRO A 16 -1.44 23.46 -10.26
C PRO A 16 -2.59 24.36 -10.70
N PHE A 17 -2.63 24.74 -11.99
CA PHE A 17 -3.68 25.57 -12.60
C PHE A 17 -4.54 24.74 -13.55
N ALA A 18 -5.66 25.35 -13.98
CA ALA A 18 -6.71 24.79 -14.84
C ALA A 18 -7.64 23.77 -14.15
N GLY A 19 -8.80 23.55 -14.78
CA GLY A 19 -9.80 22.57 -14.32
C GLY A 19 -9.34 21.12 -14.55
N ARG A 20 -10.03 20.19 -13.89
CA ARG A 20 -9.73 18.75 -13.90
C ARG A 20 -9.58 18.16 -15.30
N THR A 21 -10.41 18.57 -16.25
CA THR A 21 -10.36 18.09 -17.65
C THR A 21 -9.07 18.52 -18.34
N THR A 22 -8.72 19.80 -18.24
CA THR A 22 -7.49 20.35 -18.83
C THR A 22 -6.24 19.72 -18.21
N GLN A 23 -6.23 19.55 -16.88
CA GLN A 23 -5.15 18.87 -16.17
C GLN A 23 -4.92 17.44 -16.68
N ARG A 24 -6.00 16.68 -16.91
CA ARG A 24 -5.92 15.32 -17.45
C ARG A 24 -5.37 15.30 -18.88
N ILE A 25 -5.83 16.21 -19.75
CA ILE A 25 -5.33 16.32 -21.13
C ILE A 25 -3.82 16.60 -21.14
N LEU A 26 -3.38 17.55 -20.30
CA LEU A 26 -1.96 17.91 -20.21
C LEU A 26 -1.09 16.80 -19.60
N ALA A 27 -1.63 16.02 -18.66
CA ALA A 27 -0.91 14.91 -18.01
C ALA A 27 -0.94 13.61 -18.84
N PHE A 28 -1.87 13.48 -19.80
CA PHE A 28 -2.11 12.25 -20.55
C PHE A 28 -0.87 11.75 -21.33
N PRO A 29 -0.09 12.60 -22.04
CA PRO A 29 1.11 12.14 -22.73
C PRO A 29 2.14 11.51 -21.77
N GLU A 30 2.31 12.09 -20.58
CA GLU A 30 3.21 11.53 -19.57
C GLU A 30 2.63 10.24 -18.98
N TYR A 31 1.32 10.17 -18.73
CA TYR A 31 0.65 8.95 -18.27
C TYR A 31 0.83 7.78 -19.26
N LEU A 32 0.62 8.05 -20.56
CA LEU A 32 0.74 7.06 -21.64
C LEU A 32 2.16 6.51 -21.74
N THR A 33 3.17 7.36 -21.61
CA THR A 33 4.58 6.96 -21.75
C THR A 33 5.17 6.39 -20.45
N THR A 34 4.63 6.75 -19.29
CA THR A 34 5.12 6.37 -17.97
C THR A 34 4.32 5.20 -17.41
N SER A 35 4.57 3.98 -17.89
CA SER A 35 4.02 2.76 -17.30
C SER A 35 4.57 2.50 -15.89
N PHE A 36 3.89 1.66 -15.10
CA PHE A 36 4.27 1.37 -13.71
C PHE A 36 5.75 0.98 -13.55
N SER A 37 6.28 0.13 -14.44
CA SER A 37 7.69 -0.29 -14.39
C SER A 37 8.66 0.84 -14.68
N ARG A 38 8.32 1.76 -15.60
CA ARG A 38 9.13 2.95 -15.88
C ARG A 38 9.06 3.95 -14.73
N MET A 39 7.87 4.15 -14.16
CA MET A 39 7.66 4.98 -12.96
C MET A 39 8.54 4.47 -11.81
N LEU A 40 8.46 3.17 -11.51
CA LEU A 40 9.26 2.54 -10.47
C LEU A 40 10.77 2.68 -10.73
N ARG A 41 11.21 2.48 -11.97
CA ARG A 41 12.61 2.67 -12.36
C ARG A 41 13.06 4.10 -12.11
N LYS A 42 12.26 5.10 -12.49
CA LYS A 42 12.56 6.53 -12.28
C LYS A 42 12.71 6.83 -10.78
N HIS A 43 11.82 6.33 -9.93
CA HIS A 43 11.95 6.50 -8.47
C HIS A 43 13.17 5.82 -7.87
N ARG A 44 13.49 4.60 -8.31
CA ARG A 44 14.72 3.89 -7.88
C ARG A 44 15.98 4.61 -8.31
N THR A 45 16.05 5.07 -9.57
CA THR A 45 17.18 5.86 -10.08
C THR A 45 17.36 7.16 -9.29
N ASN A 46 16.25 7.79 -8.88
CA ASN A 46 16.28 9.00 -8.06
C ASN A 46 16.54 8.73 -6.56
N ARG A 47 16.73 7.46 -6.16
CA ARG A 47 16.88 7.03 -4.76
C ARG A 47 15.73 7.50 -3.85
N SER A 48 14.51 7.57 -4.41
CA SER A 48 13.32 7.88 -3.61
C SER A 48 13.04 6.75 -2.60
N PRO A 49 12.66 7.06 -1.36
CA PRO A 49 12.36 6.03 -0.34
C PRO A 49 11.06 5.26 -0.65
N MET A 50 10.16 5.83 -1.44
CA MET A 50 8.90 5.23 -1.85
C MET A 50 8.41 5.80 -3.19
N MET A 51 7.44 5.15 -3.81
CA MET A 51 6.77 5.64 -5.02
C MET A 51 5.28 5.88 -4.76
N PRO A 52 4.79 7.12 -4.86
CA PRO A 52 3.35 7.35 -4.92
C PRO A 52 2.82 6.85 -6.27
N CYS A 53 1.63 6.28 -6.26
CA CYS A 53 1.04 5.62 -7.43
C CYS A 53 -0.46 5.87 -7.47
N ALA A 54 -0.97 6.29 -8.62
CA ALA A 54 -2.40 6.42 -8.82
C ALA A 54 -3.05 5.03 -8.97
N VAL A 55 -4.26 4.84 -8.43
CA VAL A 55 -5.00 3.57 -8.52
C VAL A 55 -5.27 3.14 -9.96
N GLU A 56 -5.33 4.09 -10.89
CA GLU A 56 -5.50 3.91 -12.33
C GLU A 56 -4.37 3.10 -12.97
N TYR A 57 -3.18 3.04 -12.35
CA TYR A 57 -2.08 2.18 -12.84
C TYR A 57 -2.30 0.69 -12.52
N LEU A 58 -3.23 0.37 -11.62
CA LEU A 58 -3.44 -0.98 -11.10
C LEU A 58 -4.82 -1.55 -11.49
N THR A 59 -5.79 -0.68 -11.77
CA THR A 59 -7.19 -1.04 -12.04
C THR A 59 -7.55 -0.89 -13.51
N ALA A 60 -8.32 -1.84 -14.03
CA ALA A 60 -8.84 -1.79 -15.39
C ALA A 60 -10.04 -0.84 -15.48
N PRO A 61 -10.28 -0.18 -16.63
CA PRO A 61 -9.52 -0.28 -17.88
C PRO A 61 -8.30 0.66 -17.97
N ALA A 62 -8.10 1.57 -17.02
CA ALA A 62 -7.04 2.58 -17.13
C ALA A 62 -5.62 1.97 -17.17
N ASN A 63 -5.38 0.90 -16.42
CA ASN A 63 -4.06 0.26 -16.31
C ASN A 63 -3.51 -0.34 -17.60
N VAL A 64 -4.32 -0.51 -18.64
CA VAL A 64 -3.86 -0.99 -19.96
C VAL A 64 -3.49 0.14 -20.92
N ILE A 65 -3.78 1.39 -20.57
CA ILE A 65 -3.47 2.56 -21.41
C ILE A 65 -1.95 2.79 -21.53
N PRO A 66 -1.15 2.79 -20.43
CA PRO A 66 0.27 3.09 -20.55
C PRO A 66 1.01 2.07 -21.41
N ILE A 67 1.90 2.56 -22.28
CA ILE A 67 2.68 1.74 -23.22
C ILE A 67 3.57 0.78 -22.43
N GLY A 68 3.34 -0.53 -22.61
CA GLY A 68 4.13 -1.60 -22.01
C GLY A 68 3.25 -2.68 -21.37
N ARG A 69 3.84 -3.45 -20.45
CA ARG A 69 3.13 -4.52 -19.74
C ARG A 69 2.29 -3.92 -18.61
N SER A 70 0.98 -4.13 -18.65
CA SER A 70 0.08 -3.73 -17.57
C SER A 70 0.29 -4.58 -16.31
N VAL A 71 0.02 -3.96 -15.16
CA VAL A 71 0.05 -4.58 -13.83
C VAL A 71 -1.33 -4.45 -13.18
N GLY A 72 -1.54 -5.11 -12.05
CA GLY A 72 -2.81 -5.04 -11.34
C GLY A 72 -2.83 -5.85 -10.06
N LEU A 73 -3.99 -5.88 -9.40
CA LEU A 73 -4.14 -6.39 -8.03
C LEU A 73 -4.46 -7.89 -7.95
N HIS A 74 -4.68 -8.58 -9.08
CA HIS A 74 -5.09 -9.98 -9.10
C HIS A 74 -4.33 -10.82 -10.15
N GLY A 75 -4.25 -12.14 -9.90
CA GLY A 75 -3.76 -13.15 -10.83
C GLY A 75 -2.36 -12.85 -11.41
N ARG A 76 -2.15 -13.16 -12.70
CA ARG A 76 -0.86 -12.96 -13.38
C ARG A 76 -0.36 -11.51 -13.36
N LYS A 77 -1.29 -10.54 -13.36
CA LYS A 77 -0.95 -9.11 -13.28
C LYS A 77 -0.37 -8.75 -11.90
N LEU A 78 -0.86 -9.37 -10.84
CA LEU A 78 -0.30 -9.25 -9.48
C LEU A 78 1.08 -9.89 -9.38
N SER A 79 1.27 -11.11 -9.87
CA SER A 79 2.59 -11.76 -9.84
C SER A 79 3.64 -10.91 -10.58
N ARG A 80 3.25 -10.29 -11.70
CA ARG A 80 4.09 -9.34 -12.43
C ARG A 80 4.38 -8.07 -11.60
N LEU A 81 3.37 -7.50 -10.96
CA LEU A 81 3.52 -6.34 -10.08
C LEU A 81 4.54 -6.63 -8.97
N THR A 82 4.38 -7.74 -8.26
CA THR A 82 5.29 -8.18 -7.19
C THR A 82 6.71 -8.38 -7.70
N SER A 83 6.88 -9.07 -8.83
CA SER A 83 8.19 -9.31 -9.44
C SER A 83 8.92 -8.03 -9.89
N ILE A 84 8.17 -7.03 -10.39
CA ILE A 84 8.73 -5.73 -10.75
C ILE A 84 9.12 -4.94 -9.48
N ARG A 85 8.24 -4.95 -8.48
CA ARG A 85 8.36 -4.17 -7.24
C ARG A 85 9.46 -4.68 -6.33
N LYS A 86 9.68 -5.99 -6.20
CA LYS A 86 10.71 -6.60 -5.33
C LYS A 86 10.78 -5.98 -3.92
N GLY A 87 9.64 -5.68 -3.32
CA GLY A 87 9.54 -5.00 -2.02
C GLY A 87 9.64 -3.48 -2.02
N PHE A 88 10.00 -2.83 -3.13
CA PHE A 88 10.05 -1.36 -3.16
C PHE A 88 8.72 -0.74 -2.67
N PRO A 89 8.75 0.23 -1.75
CA PRO A 89 7.55 0.78 -1.15
C PRO A 89 6.70 1.56 -2.16
N VAL A 90 5.41 1.22 -2.25
CA VAL A 90 4.47 1.87 -3.17
C VAL A 90 3.22 2.28 -2.41
N TYR A 91 2.86 3.55 -2.51
CA TYR A 91 1.71 4.15 -1.84
C TYR A 91 0.65 4.47 -2.89
N VAL A 92 -0.49 3.79 -2.80
CA VAL A 92 -1.57 3.89 -3.80
C VAL A 92 -2.61 4.89 -3.33
N TRP A 93 -3.04 5.78 -4.22
CA TRP A 93 -4.13 6.73 -3.98
C TRP A 93 -4.99 6.95 -5.24
N PRO A 94 -6.30 7.26 -5.11
CA PRO A 94 -7.14 7.02 -3.94
C PRO A 94 -7.49 5.53 -3.85
N VAL A 95 -7.44 4.97 -2.64
CA VAL A 95 -7.89 3.60 -2.39
C VAL A 95 -9.28 3.64 -1.79
N SER A 96 -10.26 3.10 -2.51
CA SER A 96 -11.61 2.91 -2.00
C SER A 96 -11.72 1.62 -1.17
N PRO A 97 -12.68 1.53 -0.22
CA PRO A 97 -12.92 0.31 0.55
C PRO A 97 -13.16 -0.95 -0.29
N SER A 98 -13.62 -0.81 -1.54
CA SER A 98 -13.87 -1.94 -2.45
C SER A 98 -12.61 -2.65 -2.93
N ILE A 99 -11.47 -1.97 -2.99
CA ILE A 99 -10.20 -2.54 -3.47
C ILE A 99 -9.13 -2.57 -2.38
N GLU A 100 -9.40 -1.97 -1.22
CA GLU A 100 -8.47 -1.80 -0.11
C GLU A 100 -7.76 -3.11 0.25
N ARG A 101 -8.52 -4.18 0.49
CA ARG A 101 -7.97 -5.50 0.80
C ARG A 101 -7.03 -6.01 -0.30
N ALA A 102 -7.39 -5.82 -1.57
CA ALA A 102 -6.57 -6.27 -2.69
C ALA A 102 -5.25 -5.46 -2.79
N VAL A 103 -5.28 -4.17 -2.49
CA VAL A 103 -4.11 -3.29 -2.43
C VAL A 103 -3.16 -3.76 -1.31
N LEU A 104 -3.67 -3.97 -0.10
CA LEU A 104 -2.87 -4.42 1.05
C LEU A 104 -2.29 -5.82 0.81
N ASN A 105 -3.10 -6.74 0.28
CA ASN A 105 -2.65 -8.11 -0.03
C ASN A 105 -1.58 -8.14 -1.12
N ALA A 106 -1.61 -7.19 -2.06
CA ALA A 106 -0.55 -7.01 -3.07
C ALA A 106 0.77 -6.44 -2.48
N GLY A 107 0.75 -6.09 -1.19
CA GLY A 107 1.90 -5.55 -0.48
C GLY A 107 2.11 -4.06 -0.74
N LEU A 108 1.05 -3.34 -1.10
CA LEU A 108 1.08 -1.91 -1.37
C LEU A 108 0.45 -1.17 -0.19
N SER A 109 0.97 0.01 0.14
CA SER A 109 0.38 0.86 1.16
C SER A 109 -0.81 1.62 0.59
N ALA A 110 -1.92 1.63 1.32
CA ALA A 110 -3.17 2.26 0.90
C ALA A 110 -3.28 3.68 1.48
N LEU A 111 -3.54 4.66 0.61
CA LEU A 111 -3.99 6.00 1.00
C LEU A 111 -5.50 6.09 0.74
N THR A 112 -6.28 6.11 1.82
CA THR A 112 -7.75 6.08 1.77
C THR A 112 -8.35 7.38 2.30
N ASP A 113 -9.43 7.81 1.66
CA ASP A 113 -10.28 8.91 2.16
C ASP A 113 -11.36 8.40 3.13
N ASP A 114 -11.59 7.09 3.18
CA ASP A 114 -12.52 6.44 4.10
C ASP A 114 -11.74 5.82 5.26
N SER A 115 -11.85 6.43 6.44
CA SER A 115 -11.25 5.92 7.68
C SER A 115 -12.33 5.62 8.73
N ASN A 116 -13.53 5.21 8.31
CA ASN A 116 -14.59 4.86 9.25
C ASN A 116 -14.22 3.61 10.08
N PRO A 117 -14.05 3.73 11.42
CA PRO A 117 -13.69 2.60 12.27
C PRO A 117 -14.81 1.55 12.38
N GLU A 118 -16.07 1.96 12.16
CA GLU A 118 -17.24 1.07 12.22
C GLU A 118 -17.34 0.16 10.99
N MET A 119 -16.59 0.44 9.92
CA MET A 119 -16.56 -0.40 8.73
C MET A 119 -15.67 -1.63 8.98
N THR A 120 -16.25 -2.65 9.61
CA THR A 120 -15.55 -3.90 9.93
C THR A 120 -15.54 -4.91 8.78
N TRP A 121 -16.43 -4.75 7.80
CA TRP A 121 -16.50 -5.58 6.60
C TRP A 121 -16.45 -4.69 5.35
N LEU A 122 -15.55 -5.02 4.42
CA LEU A 122 -15.35 -4.23 3.22
C LEU A 122 -16.39 -4.54 2.14
N PRO A 123 -16.81 -3.56 1.33
CA PRO A 123 -17.70 -3.81 0.19
C PRO A 123 -17.04 -4.68 -0.89
N GLY A 124 -15.70 -4.71 -0.94
CA GLY A 124 -14.94 -5.64 -1.78
C GLY A 124 -14.86 -7.07 -1.24
N GLY A 125 -15.40 -7.30 -0.04
CA GLY A 125 -15.41 -8.59 0.64
C GLY A 125 -14.28 -8.76 1.66
N GLY A 126 -14.64 -9.35 2.79
CA GLY A 126 -13.74 -9.68 3.88
C GLY A 126 -13.72 -8.67 5.03
N PRO A 127 -13.13 -9.08 6.16
CA PRO A 127 -12.91 -8.19 7.29
C PRO A 127 -11.89 -7.09 6.94
N ARG A 128 -12.09 -5.92 7.55
CA ARG A 128 -11.21 -4.76 7.42
C ARG A 128 -10.15 -4.76 8.53
N TRP A 129 -8.87 -4.90 8.15
CA TRP A 129 -7.74 -4.71 9.07
C TRP A 129 -7.04 -3.38 8.77
N THR A 130 -7.15 -2.42 9.69
CA THR A 130 -6.73 -1.04 9.48
C THR A 130 -5.28 -0.75 9.88
N GLN A 131 -4.64 -1.64 10.64
CA GLN A 131 -3.30 -1.43 11.20
C GLN A 131 -2.28 -2.48 10.73
N PRO A 132 -2.11 -2.74 9.42
CA PRO A 132 -1.25 -3.83 8.94
C PRO A 132 0.23 -3.73 9.34
N ALA A 133 0.75 -2.52 9.56
CA ALA A 133 2.14 -2.32 10.02
C ALA A 133 2.25 -2.24 11.55
N THR A 134 1.37 -1.46 12.20
CA THR A 134 1.45 -1.19 13.65
C THR A 134 0.98 -2.36 14.48
N LEU A 135 -0.03 -3.09 14.01
CA LEU A 135 -0.55 -4.31 14.63
C LEU A 135 -0.45 -5.45 13.60
N PRO A 136 0.77 -5.95 13.38
CA PRO A 136 1.07 -6.89 12.30
C PRO A 136 0.52 -8.28 12.60
N LEU A 137 -0.05 -8.92 11.59
CA LEU A 137 -0.51 -10.30 11.67
C LEU A 137 0.55 -11.25 11.10
N ASP A 138 0.77 -12.37 11.77
CA ASP A 138 1.58 -13.47 11.23
C ASP A 138 0.82 -14.29 10.17
N ALA A 139 1.42 -15.38 9.73
CA ALA A 139 0.87 -16.24 8.70
C ALA A 139 -0.45 -16.92 9.13
N GLU A 140 -0.56 -17.37 10.37
CA GLU A 140 -1.76 -18.06 10.87
C GLU A 140 -2.88 -17.08 11.16
N GLN A 141 -2.57 -15.97 11.83
CA GLN A 141 -3.50 -14.86 12.05
C GLN A 141 -4.02 -14.28 10.74
N SER A 142 -3.16 -14.15 9.72
CA SER A 142 -3.58 -13.72 8.38
C SER A 142 -4.56 -14.71 7.76
N LYS A 143 -4.33 -16.03 7.87
CA LYS A 143 -5.26 -17.05 7.36
C LYS A 143 -6.58 -17.04 8.12
N GLN A 144 -6.55 -16.85 9.44
CA GLN A 144 -7.75 -16.73 10.27
C GLN A 144 -8.60 -15.54 9.85
N LEU A 145 -7.97 -14.37 9.64
CA LEU A 145 -8.63 -13.19 9.10
C LEU A 145 -9.22 -13.47 7.71
N GLU A 146 -8.49 -14.17 6.83
CA GLU A 146 -8.95 -14.47 5.48
C GLU A 146 -10.16 -15.40 5.42
N ARG A 147 -10.30 -16.31 6.40
CA ARG A 147 -11.40 -17.27 6.55
C ARG A 147 -12.66 -16.68 7.18
N ALA A 148 -12.59 -15.46 7.74
CA ALA A 148 -13.74 -14.83 8.37
C ALA A 148 -14.88 -14.59 7.37
N THR A 149 -16.11 -14.86 7.81
CA THR A 149 -17.36 -14.61 7.08
C THR A 149 -18.01 -13.32 7.56
N LYS A 150 -19.03 -12.85 6.84
CA LYS A 150 -19.73 -11.61 7.18
C LYS A 150 -20.44 -11.68 8.52
N GLU A 151 -20.74 -12.87 9.03
CA GLU A 151 -21.44 -13.09 10.28
C GLU A 151 -20.46 -13.08 11.47
N ASN A 152 -19.30 -13.73 11.33
CA ASN A 152 -18.34 -13.91 12.42
C ASN A 152 -17.18 -12.89 12.44
N HIS A 153 -17.03 -12.06 11.40
CA HIS A 153 -15.87 -11.18 11.25
C HIS A 153 -15.60 -10.27 12.44
N ARG A 154 -16.63 -9.81 13.15
CA ARG A 154 -16.46 -8.95 14.34
C ARG A 154 -15.75 -9.67 15.47
N ASN A 155 -16.16 -10.92 15.74
CA ASN A 155 -15.52 -11.75 16.75
C ASN A 155 -14.06 -12.06 16.34
N VAL A 156 -13.83 -12.45 15.08
CA VAL A 156 -12.48 -12.71 14.58
C VAL A 156 -11.59 -11.47 14.71
N LEU A 157 -12.09 -10.29 14.37
CA LEU A 157 -11.36 -9.03 14.51
C LEU A 157 -11.04 -8.71 15.98
N ASP A 158 -11.96 -8.97 16.90
CA ASP A 158 -11.76 -8.75 18.33
C ASP A 158 -10.67 -9.66 18.90
N VAL A 159 -10.76 -10.96 18.60
CA VAL A 159 -9.74 -11.95 18.97
C VAL A 159 -8.36 -11.53 18.44
N LEU A 160 -8.26 -11.22 17.15
CA LEU A 160 -6.99 -10.82 16.54
C LEU A 160 -6.43 -9.50 17.12
N LYS A 161 -7.29 -8.56 17.51
CA LYS A 161 -6.84 -7.32 18.16
C LYS A 161 -6.27 -7.56 19.55
N ASN A 162 -6.76 -8.57 20.27
CA ASN A 162 -6.29 -8.93 21.60
C ASN A 162 -5.02 -9.81 21.54
N GLU A 163 -4.88 -10.64 20.51
CA GLU A 163 -3.74 -11.56 20.36
C GLU A 163 -2.54 -10.95 19.63
N ALA A 164 -2.76 -10.02 18.69
CA ALA A 164 -1.68 -9.43 17.94
C ALA A 164 -0.84 -8.49 18.82
N ILE A 165 0.48 -8.69 18.78
CA ILE A 165 1.43 -7.85 19.51
C ILE A 165 1.74 -6.61 18.66
N PRO A 166 1.63 -5.39 19.20
CA PRO A 166 2.05 -4.19 18.49
C PRO A 166 3.51 -4.27 18.03
N TRP A 167 3.83 -3.77 16.83
CA TRP A 167 5.18 -3.84 16.25
C TRP A 167 6.28 -3.32 17.19
N MET A 168 5.98 -2.24 17.93
CA MET A 168 6.93 -1.62 18.86
C MET A 168 7.22 -2.47 20.10
N GLU A 169 6.31 -3.39 20.44
CA GLU A 169 6.40 -4.29 21.60
C GLU A 169 6.95 -5.67 21.20
N CYS A 170 7.03 -5.97 19.91
CA CYS A 170 7.63 -7.21 19.40
C CYS A 170 9.12 -7.27 19.76
N ASP A 171 9.56 -8.42 20.25
CA ASP A 171 10.97 -8.75 20.38
C ASP A 171 11.62 -9.02 19.00
N VAL A 172 12.94 -9.15 18.98
CA VAL A 172 13.71 -9.38 17.73
C VAL A 172 13.30 -10.68 17.04
N SER A 173 12.98 -11.72 17.82
CA SER A 173 12.54 -13.02 17.29
C SER A 173 11.22 -12.89 16.53
N ARG A 174 10.21 -12.25 17.15
CA ARG A 174 8.90 -12.01 16.54
C ARG A 174 8.99 -11.10 15.32
N LYS A 175 9.81 -10.04 15.39
CA LYS A 175 10.06 -9.18 14.22
C LYS A 175 10.69 -9.96 13.06
N ARG A 176 11.66 -10.84 13.34
CA ARG A 176 12.29 -11.69 12.32
C ARG A 176 11.28 -12.62 11.67
N GLU A 177 10.37 -13.22 12.45
CA GLU A 177 9.28 -14.05 11.94
C GLU A 177 8.36 -13.27 10.97
N LEU A 178 7.85 -12.11 11.41
CA LEU A 178 6.96 -11.25 10.62
C LEU A 178 7.62 -10.77 9.32
N LEU A 179 8.87 -10.30 9.41
CA LEU A 179 9.64 -9.85 8.25
C LEU A 179 9.91 -11.01 7.28
N SER A 180 10.21 -12.20 7.79
CA SER A 180 10.41 -13.40 6.96
C SER A 180 9.13 -13.75 6.19
N PHE A 181 7.98 -13.73 6.88
CA PHE A 181 6.68 -13.98 6.27
C PHE A 181 6.38 -12.99 5.13
N TRP A 182 6.50 -11.68 5.39
CA TRP A 182 6.20 -10.65 4.39
C TRP A 182 7.19 -10.62 3.24
N ARG A 183 8.48 -10.80 3.53
CA ARG A 183 9.52 -10.92 2.50
C ARG A 183 9.20 -12.04 1.53
N ASN A 184 8.78 -13.20 2.03
CA ASN A 184 8.40 -14.33 1.20
C ASN A 184 7.11 -14.05 0.43
N LYS A 185 6.08 -13.50 1.10
CA LYS A 185 4.78 -13.16 0.49
C LYS A 185 4.91 -12.16 -0.67
N TRP A 186 5.80 -11.18 -0.54
CA TRP A 186 5.91 -10.05 -1.48
C TRP A 186 7.26 -9.95 -2.22
N GLN A 187 8.08 -11.00 -2.13
CA GLN A 187 9.37 -11.13 -2.82
C GLN A 187 10.29 -9.92 -2.58
N TRP A 188 10.44 -9.50 -1.33
CA TRP A 188 11.31 -8.37 -1.00
C TRP A 188 12.77 -8.71 -1.31
N SER A 189 13.50 -7.75 -1.90
CA SER A 189 14.91 -7.94 -2.21
C SER A 189 15.82 -7.82 -1.00
N GLN A 190 15.47 -6.97 -0.02
CA GLN A 190 16.25 -6.80 1.21
C GLN A 190 16.22 -8.08 2.06
N THR A 191 17.30 -8.35 2.79
CA THR A 191 17.31 -9.46 3.75
C THR A 191 16.58 -9.06 5.04
N VAL A 192 16.22 -10.04 5.86
CA VAL A 192 15.57 -9.75 7.15
C VAL A 192 16.53 -9.01 8.08
N ASP A 193 17.81 -9.37 8.04
CA ASP A 193 18.84 -8.71 8.84
C ASP A 193 19.01 -7.23 8.42
N ASP A 194 19.03 -6.93 7.12
CA ASP A 194 19.08 -5.53 6.63
C ASP A 194 17.90 -4.69 7.15
N LEU A 195 16.70 -5.29 7.19
CA LEU A 195 15.48 -4.62 7.63
C LEU A 195 15.47 -4.38 9.15
N LEU A 196 15.99 -5.32 9.94
CA LEU A 196 16.16 -5.16 11.39
C LEU A 196 17.22 -4.09 11.69
N SER A 197 18.38 -4.16 11.01
CA SER A 197 19.43 -3.15 11.14
C SER A 197 18.95 -1.76 10.70
N PHE A 198 18.08 -1.67 9.69
CA PHE A 198 17.47 -0.39 9.32
C PHE A 198 16.65 0.19 10.48
N GLU A 199 15.83 -0.62 11.15
CA GLU A 199 15.03 -0.16 12.27
C GLU A 199 15.91 0.28 13.45
N GLU A 200 16.91 -0.52 13.83
CA GLU A 200 17.85 -0.20 14.92
C GLU A 200 18.56 1.13 14.69
N ASN A 201 19.00 1.39 13.46
CA ASN A 201 19.73 2.61 13.11
C ASN A 201 18.85 3.85 12.93
N ASN A 202 17.59 3.67 12.50
CA ASN A 202 16.70 4.80 12.15
C ASN A 202 15.55 5.01 13.15
N GLY A 203 15.39 4.13 14.14
CA GLY A 203 14.30 4.17 15.12
C GLY A 203 12.90 4.08 14.51
N SER A 204 12.77 3.52 13.30
CA SER A 204 11.50 3.49 12.56
C SER A 204 11.32 2.21 11.77
N MET A 205 10.06 1.79 11.62
CA MET A 205 9.67 0.64 10.80
C MET A 205 10.22 0.75 9.36
N PRO A 206 10.70 -0.35 8.77
CA PRO A 206 11.15 -0.35 7.37
C PRO A 206 10.08 0.16 6.41
N TRP A 207 10.51 0.79 5.32
CA TRP A 207 9.59 1.40 4.37
C TRP A 207 8.76 0.36 3.61
N GLU A 208 9.27 -0.86 3.46
CA GLU A 208 8.64 -2.02 2.81
C GLU A 208 7.31 -2.43 3.45
N LEU A 209 7.14 -2.16 4.76
CA LEU A 209 5.95 -2.53 5.49
C LEU A 209 4.70 -1.87 4.90
N VAL A 210 3.65 -2.67 4.75
CA VAL A 210 2.36 -2.22 4.23
C VAL A 210 1.64 -1.42 5.28
N ARG A 211 1.23 -0.20 4.90
CA ARG A 211 0.50 0.71 5.77
C ARG A 211 -0.86 1.04 5.18
N MET A 212 -1.81 1.36 6.05
CA MET A 212 -3.02 2.09 5.68
C MET A 212 -2.91 3.47 6.28
N VAL A 213 -3.08 4.50 5.45
CA VAL A 213 -2.92 5.90 5.84
C VAL A 213 -4.17 6.66 5.40
N GLY A 214 -4.81 7.33 6.36
CA GLY A 214 -5.93 8.23 6.07
C GLY A 214 -5.44 9.52 5.41
N HIS A 215 -6.14 9.99 4.38
CA HIS A 215 -5.94 11.34 3.85
C HIS A 215 -6.32 12.39 4.91
N ARG A 216 -5.75 13.60 4.85
CA ARG A 216 -6.18 14.72 5.72
C ARG A 216 -7.70 14.93 5.63
N GLY A 217 -8.39 14.80 6.76
CA GLY A 217 -9.85 14.92 6.86
C GLY A 217 -10.62 13.60 6.76
N ALA A 218 -9.97 12.48 6.44
CA ALA A 218 -10.52 11.15 6.57
C ALA A 218 -10.74 10.88 8.07
N GLY A 219 -12.00 10.73 8.49
CA GLY A 219 -12.39 10.59 9.90
C GLY A 219 -13.05 11.82 10.53
N LYS A 220 -13.30 12.91 9.78
CA LYS A 220 -14.14 13.99 10.31
C LYS A 220 -15.56 13.47 10.55
N SER A 221 -15.92 13.29 11.82
CA SER A 221 -17.28 13.51 12.30
C SER A 221 -17.81 14.82 11.72
N LYS A 222 -19.13 14.90 11.46
CA LYS A 222 -19.77 16.14 11.02
C LYS A 222 -19.22 17.28 11.89
N ARG A 223 -18.67 18.34 11.26
CA ARG A 223 -18.28 19.54 12.00
C ARG A 223 -19.51 19.95 12.83
N PRO A 224 -19.39 20.24 14.13
CA PRO A 224 -20.50 20.88 14.83
C PRO A 224 -20.81 22.14 14.02
N VAL A 225 -22.04 22.21 13.53
CA VAL A 225 -22.57 23.43 12.93
C VAL A 225 -22.71 24.37 14.12
N LEU A 226 -21.77 25.30 14.26
CA LEU A 226 -21.90 26.45 15.16
C LEU A 226 -22.90 27.42 14.52
#